data_AF-A0A2A4XZJ2-F1
#
_entry.id   AF-A0A2A4XZJ2-F1
#
_cell.length_a   1.000
_cell.length_b   1.000
_cell.length_c   1.000
_cell.angle_alpha   90.00
_cell.angle_beta   90.00
_cell.angle_gamma   90.00
#
_symmetry.space_group_name_H-M   'P 1'
#
loop_
_entity.id
_entity.type
_entity.pdbx_description
1 polymer ?
#
loop_
_entity_poly.entity_id
_entity_poly.type
_entity_poly.pdbx_seq_one_letter_code
_entity_poly.pdbx_strand_id
1 'polypeptide(L)'
;MVDMNKRLANENGLAKTIAEIIEPVIEDAGYQLVRVRIIGDEDGLTVQIMAENLTDGTLGVDDCAKISRAISPVLEVEDPIANEYRLEVSSPGMSRPLVRPIDFDRNAGMEAKVELANMIDGRKRFRGKLEGFDVEENEIRIFVEVEGFSEPQLIGLDFNNIEEARLVITDALLNAGKKAQKARAKNNVKDGETND
;
A
#
# COMPACT_ATOMS: atom_id res chain seq x y z
N MET A 1 20.24 -2.11 10.47
CA MET A 1 19.94 -1.51 9.14
C MET A 1 18.44 -1.59 8.96
N VAL A 2 17.77 -0.47 8.67
CA VAL A 2 16.33 -0.47 8.37
C VAL A 2 16.11 -1.18 7.05
N ASP A 3 15.17 -2.13 7.02
CA ASP A 3 14.74 -2.74 5.75
C ASP A 3 13.68 -1.85 5.11
N MET A 4 14.08 -1.21 4.00
CA MET A 4 13.22 -0.26 3.27
C MET A 4 11.99 -0.91 2.63
N ASN A 5 12.00 -2.23 2.44
CA ASN A 5 10.88 -2.97 1.83
C ASN A 5 10.01 -3.68 2.86
N LYS A 6 10.38 -3.65 4.14
CA LYS A 6 9.60 -4.30 5.19
C LYS A 6 8.27 -3.58 5.41
N ARG A 7 7.18 -4.33 5.31
CA ARG A 7 5.81 -3.85 5.44
C ARG A 7 5.41 -3.67 6.91
N LEU A 8 4.63 -2.62 7.19
CA LEU A 8 3.83 -2.44 8.38
C LEU A 8 2.65 -3.42 8.33
N ALA A 9 2.84 -4.58 8.94
CA ALA A 9 1.83 -5.62 9.06
C ALA A 9 0.86 -5.30 10.22
N ASN A 10 0.11 -4.22 10.07
CA ASN A 10 -0.84 -3.73 11.08
C ASN A 10 -2.22 -4.42 11.00
N GLU A 11 -2.41 -5.37 10.09
CA GLU A 11 -3.60 -6.20 10.07
C GLU A 11 -3.78 -6.94 11.41
N ASN A 12 -5.04 -7.17 11.78
CA ASN A 12 -5.40 -7.89 13.01
C ASN A 12 -6.38 -9.01 12.70
N GLY A 13 -6.49 -9.98 13.62
CA GLY A 13 -7.42 -11.11 13.51
C GLY A 13 -7.22 -11.90 12.21
N LEU A 14 -8.32 -12.24 11.55
CA LEU A 14 -8.31 -13.06 10.34
C LEU A 14 -7.49 -12.45 9.19
N ALA A 15 -7.52 -11.12 9.03
CA ALA A 15 -6.73 -10.44 7.99
C ALA A 15 -5.23 -10.67 8.18
N LYS A 16 -4.77 -10.69 9.44
CA LYS A 16 -3.37 -10.97 9.79
C LYS A 16 -3.00 -12.40 9.45
N THR A 17 -3.81 -13.37 9.87
CA THR A 17 -3.59 -14.79 9.59
C THR A 17 -3.49 -15.04 8.08
N ILE A 18 -4.41 -14.46 7.30
CA ILE A 18 -4.38 -14.59 5.84
C ILE A 18 -3.12 -13.94 5.26
N ALA A 19 -2.76 -12.73 5.71
CA ALA A 19 -1.55 -12.05 5.24
C ALA A 19 -0.29 -12.91 5.47
N GLU A 20 -0.12 -13.46 6.66
CA GLU A 20 1.03 -14.32 7.01
C GLU A 20 1.12 -15.58 6.12
N ILE A 21 -0.02 -16.14 5.71
CA ILE A 21 -0.08 -17.30 4.80
C ILE A 21 0.30 -16.92 3.37
N ILE A 22 -0.25 -15.81 2.85
CA ILE A 22 -0.14 -15.49 1.41
C ILE A 22 1.06 -14.62 1.06
N GLU A 23 1.58 -13.83 1.99
CA GLU A 23 2.70 -12.91 1.74
C GLU A 23 3.91 -13.62 1.11
N PRO A 24 4.43 -14.74 1.64
CA PRO A 24 5.54 -15.45 1.00
C PRO A 24 5.19 -15.97 -0.40
N VAL A 25 3.95 -16.42 -0.62
CA VAL A 25 3.49 -16.93 -1.93
C VAL A 25 3.43 -15.80 -2.96
N ILE A 26 2.98 -14.61 -2.54
CA ILE A 26 2.93 -13.41 -3.39
C ILE A 26 4.34 -12.94 -3.74
N GLU A 27 5.27 -12.98 -2.78
CA GLU A 27 6.68 -12.64 -3.00
C GLU A 27 7.37 -13.59 -3.98
N ASP A 28 7.18 -14.90 -3.82
CA ASP A 28 7.70 -15.92 -4.74
C ASP A 28 7.15 -15.76 -6.17
N ALA A 29 5.93 -15.23 -6.30
CA ALA A 29 5.32 -14.91 -7.58
C ALA A 29 5.82 -13.59 -8.22
N GLY A 30 6.72 -12.85 -7.55
CA GLY A 30 7.32 -11.60 -8.03
C GLY A 30 6.51 -10.35 -7.72
N TYR A 31 5.61 -10.41 -6.74
CA TYR A 31 4.78 -9.29 -6.29
C TYR A 31 5.06 -8.98 -4.82
N GLN A 32 4.49 -7.89 -4.32
CA GLN A 32 4.52 -7.52 -2.93
C GLN A 32 3.10 -7.35 -2.43
N LEU A 33 2.82 -7.92 -1.26
CA LEU A 33 1.59 -7.67 -0.55
C LEU A 33 1.57 -6.21 -0.07
N VAL A 34 0.47 -5.51 -0.32
CA VAL A 34 0.26 -4.14 0.17
C VAL A 34 -0.66 -4.15 1.38
N ARG A 35 -1.78 -4.89 1.30
CA ARG A 35 -2.79 -4.91 2.36
C ARG A 35 -3.72 -6.12 2.20
N VAL A 36 -4.16 -6.66 3.34
CA VAL A 36 -5.31 -7.59 3.40
C VAL A 36 -6.45 -6.93 4.18
N ARG A 37 -7.68 -7.08 3.70
CA ARG A 37 -8.90 -6.66 4.40
C ARG A 37 -9.97 -7.74 4.33
N ILE A 38 -10.70 -7.89 5.43
CA ILE A 38 -11.92 -8.68 5.50
C ILE A 38 -13.09 -7.70 5.51
N ILE A 39 -13.98 -7.86 4.55
CA ILE A 39 -15.13 -6.97 4.33
C ILE A 39 -16.39 -7.83 4.34
N GLY A 40 -17.46 -7.34 4.97
CA GLY A 40 -18.73 -8.05 5.09
C GLY A 40 -18.81 -8.89 6.37
N ASP A 41 -19.83 -9.73 6.41
CA ASP A 41 -20.19 -10.62 7.52
C ASP A 41 -20.43 -12.05 7.00
N GLU A 42 -21.11 -12.89 7.79
CA GLU A 42 -21.30 -14.32 7.52
C GLU A 42 -22.04 -14.61 6.20
N ASP A 43 -22.88 -13.69 5.72
CA ASP A 43 -23.70 -13.86 4.51
C ASP A 43 -23.02 -13.35 3.23
N GLY A 44 -21.82 -12.77 3.34
CA GLY A 44 -21.17 -12.08 2.22
C GLY A 44 -19.73 -11.67 2.47
N LEU A 45 -18.90 -12.59 2.97
CA LEU A 45 -17.51 -12.32 3.28
C LEU A 45 -16.68 -12.08 2.02
N THR A 46 -15.87 -11.02 2.02
CA THR A 46 -14.90 -10.74 0.96
C THR A 46 -13.50 -10.57 1.54
N VAL A 47 -12.56 -11.37 1.05
CA VAL A 47 -11.13 -11.23 1.30
C VAL A 47 -10.54 -10.36 0.21
N GLN A 48 -10.29 -9.10 0.54
CA GLN A 48 -9.67 -8.14 -0.36
C GLN A 48 -8.16 -8.10 -0.14
N ILE A 49 -7.42 -8.34 -1.22
CA ILE A 49 -5.97 -8.33 -1.26
C ILE A 49 -5.53 -7.23 -2.22
N MET A 50 -4.71 -6.32 -1.72
CA MET A 50 -3.98 -5.36 -2.53
C MET A 50 -2.54 -5.82 -2.69
N ALA A 51 -2.06 -5.84 -3.92
CA ALA A 51 -0.68 -6.19 -4.24
C ALA A 51 -0.13 -5.27 -5.33
N GLU A 52 1.17 -5.31 -5.51
CA GLU A 52 1.86 -4.62 -6.62
C GLU A 52 3.11 -5.38 -7.04
N ASN A 53 3.56 -5.17 -8.27
CA ASN A 53 4.80 -5.76 -8.77
C ASN A 53 5.99 -5.26 -7.94
N LEU A 54 6.86 -6.20 -7.56
CA LEU A 54 8.02 -5.95 -6.71
C LEU A 54 8.99 -4.90 -7.29
N THR A 55 9.04 -4.80 -8.63
CA THR A 55 10.00 -3.94 -9.33
C THR A 55 9.44 -2.55 -9.60
N ASP A 56 8.25 -2.48 -10.21
CA ASP A 56 7.72 -1.21 -10.75
C ASP A 56 6.47 -0.70 -10.02
N GLY A 57 5.99 -1.42 -9.00
CA GLY A 57 4.82 -1.04 -8.20
C GLY A 57 3.51 -1.03 -9.00
N THR A 58 3.46 -1.73 -10.13
CA THR A 58 2.27 -1.79 -10.99
C THR A 58 1.52 -3.12 -10.81
N LEU A 59 0.24 -3.17 -11.17
CA LEU A 59 -0.51 -4.42 -11.19
C LEU A 59 -1.59 -4.35 -12.28
N GLY A 60 -1.50 -5.24 -13.27
CA GLY A 60 -2.51 -5.41 -14.31
C GLY A 60 -3.55 -6.48 -13.95
N VAL A 61 -4.59 -6.62 -14.79
CA VAL A 61 -5.65 -7.63 -14.60
C VAL A 61 -5.08 -9.06 -14.64
N ASP A 62 -4.16 -9.32 -15.56
CA ASP A 62 -3.51 -10.63 -15.66
C ASP A 62 -2.67 -10.95 -14.43
N ASP A 63 -2.07 -9.93 -13.81
CA ASP A 63 -1.27 -10.10 -12.59
C ASP A 63 -2.17 -10.39 -11.39
N CYS A 64 -3.32 -9.72 -11.27
CA CYS A 64 -4.35 -10.10 -10.28
C CYS A 64 -4.76 -11.57 -10.44
N ALA A 65 -4.96 -12.03 -11.68
CA ALA A 65 -5.34 -13.40 -11.96
C ALA A 65 -4.22 -14.41 -11.66
N LYS A 66 -2.94 -14.04 -11.87
CA LYS A 66 -1.78 -14.85 -11.47
C LYS A 66 -1.71 -14.98 -9.95
N ILE A 67 -1.80 -13.86 -9.23
CA ILE A 67 -1.78 -13.84 -7.76
C ILE A 67 -2.91 -14.70 -7.21
N SER A 68 -4.14 -14.51 -7.70
CA SER A 68 -5.29 -15.31 -7.27
C SER A 68 -5.04 -16.81 -7.46
N ARG A 69 -4.54 -17.23 -8.62
CA ARG A 69 -4.23 -18.66 -8.87
C ARG A 69 -3.10 -19.20 -7.98
N ALA A 70 -2.14 -18.35 -7.60
CA ALA A 70 -1.02 -18.75 -6.76
C ALA A 70 -1.45 -18.96 -5.29
N ILE A 71 -2.29 -18.06 -4.76
CA ILE A 71 -2.65 -18.09 -3.33
C ILE A 71 -3.85 -19.00 -3.03
N SER A 72 -4.76 -19.23 -3.99
CA SER A 72 -5.96 -20.05 -3.77
C SER A 72 -5.65 -21.45 -3.22
N PRO A 73 -4.72 -22.24 -3.79
CA PRO A 73 -4.43 -23.58 -3.26
C PRO A 73 -3.90 -23.56 -1.83
N VAL A 74 -3.13 -22.53 -1.46
CA VAL A 74 -2.57 -22.42 -0.11
C VAL A 74 -3.66 -22.04 0.88
N LEU A 75 -4.57 -21.13 0.52
CA LEU A 75 -5.72 -20.79 1.34
C LEU A 75 -6.71 -21.96 1.50
N GLU A 76 -6.84 -22.83 0.50
CA GLU A 76 -7.64 -24.06 0.59
C GLU A 76 -7.02 -25.11 1.53
N VAL A 77 -5.68 -25.19 1.59
CA VAL A 77 -4.98 -26.15 2.46
C VAL A 77 -4.94 -25.67 3.91
N GLU A 78 -4.61 -24.40 4.13
CA GLU A 78 -4.55 -23.81 5.47
C GLU A 78 -5.94 -23.52 6.04
N ASP A 79 -6.94 -23.35 5.17
CA ASP A 79 -8.37 -23.12 5.46
C ASP A 79 -8.64 -22.19 6.67
N PRO A 80 -8.11 -20.94 6.69
CA PRO A 80 -8.25 -20.07 7.85
C PRO A 80 -9.65 -19.46 7.99
N ILE A 81 -10.55 -19.67 7.02
CA ILE A 81 -11.87 -19.02 6.93
C ILE A 81 -12.95 -20.10 6.94
N ALA A 82 -13.70 -20.20 8.04
CA ALA A 82 -14.73 -21.23 8.19
C ALA A 82 -15.94 -21.06 7.25
N ASN A 83 -16.19 -19.85 6.75
CA ASN A 83 -17.37 -19.52 5.94
C ASN A 83 -17.00 -19.34 4.47
N GLU A 84 -17.99 -19.47 3.58
CA GLU A 84 -17.82 -19.10 2.17
C GLU A 84 -17.39 -17.64 2.03
N TYR A 85 -16.50 -17.36 1.07
CA TYR A 85 -15.99 -16.02 0.85
C TYR A 85 -15.69 -15.76 -0.62
N ARG A 86 -15.69 -14.48 -1.00
CA ARG A 86 -15.16 -14.00 -2.28
C ARG A 86 -13.71 -13.54 -2.12
N LEU A 87 -12.84 -13.99 -3.01
CA LEU A 87 -11.47 -13.49 -3.12
C LEU A 87 -11.40 -12.35 -4.15
N GLU A 88 -10.92 -11.18 -3.72
CA GLU A 88 -10.71 -10.02 -4.59
C GLU A 88 -9.25 -9.58 -4.58
N VAL A 89 -8.58 -9.63 -5.73
CA VAL A 89 -7.20 -9.18 -5.89
C VAL A 89 -7.15 -7.92 -6.75
N SER A 90 -6.48 -6.89 -6.25
CA SER A 90 -6.42 -5.58 -6.90
C SER A 90 -5.11 -4.85 -6.68
N SER A 91 -4.84 -3.83 -7.51
CA SER A 91 -3.80 -2.85 -7.24
C SER A 91 -4.23 -1.88 -6.12
N PRO A 92 -3.32 -1.22 -5.40
CA PRO A 92 -3.68 -0.23 -4.39
C PRO A 92 -4.30 1.07 -4.94
N GLY A 93 -4.21 1.31 -6.25
CA GLY A 93 -4.86 2.44 -6.92
C GLY A 93 -4.27 3.81 -6.54
N MET A 94 -5.10 4.86 -6.66
CA MET A 94 -4.66 6.25 -6.50
C MET A 94 -4.51 6.67 -5.03
N SER A 95 -5.48 6.34 -4.17
CA SER A 95 -5.34 6.53 -2.72
C SER A 95 -4.57 5.35 -2.12
N ARG A 96 -3.38 5.06 -2.66
CA ARG A 96 -2.61 3.89 -2.27
C ARG A 96 -2.27 3.94 -0.79
N PRO A 97 -2.38 2.81 -0.07
CA PRO A 97 -1.75 2.66 1.24
C PRO A 97 -0.24 2.88 1.14
N LEU A 98 0.33 3.49 2.18
CA LEU A 98 1.78 3.61 2.37
C LEU A 98 2.12 2.70 3.54
N VAL A 99 2.78 1.58 3.25
CA VAL A 99 2.93 0.49 4.24
C VAL A 99 4.39 0.11 4.44
N ARG A 100 5.32 0.58 3.61
CA ARG A 100 6.77 0.33 3.75
C ARG A 100 7.52 1.64 3.80
N PRO A 101 8.73 1.69 4.39
CA PRO A 101 9.56 2.89 4.38
C PRO A 101 9.75 3.47 2.97
N ILE A 102 9.99 2.61 1.98
CA ILE A 102 10.19 3.02 0.58
C ILE A 102 8.96 3.67 -0.04
N ASP A 103 7.76 3.37 0.46
CA ASP A 103 6.53 4.01 -0.02
C ASP A 103 6.51 5.50 0.34
N PHE A 104 7.04 5.88 1.51
CA PHE A 104 7.11 7.27 1.93
C PHE A 104 8.18 8.04 1.14
N ASP A 105 9.34 7.43 0.94
CA ASP A 105 10.45 8.00 0.17
C ASP A 105 10.07 8.23 -1.31
N ARG A 106 9.51 7.20 -1.98
CA ARG A 106 9.07 7.29 -3.39
C ARG A 106 7.97 8.33 -3.62
N ASN A 107 7.21 8.66 -2.59
CA ASN A 107 6.10 9.62 -2.67
C ASN A 107 6.43 10.96 -2.00
N ALA A 108 7.72 11.26 -1.79
CA ALA A 108 8.18 12.58 -1.39
C ALA A 108 7.54 13.66 -2.28
N GLY A 109 7.03 14.70 -1.62
CA GLY A 109 6.32 15.80 -2.24
C GLY A 109 4.83 15.57 -2.50
N MET A 110 4.30 14.37 -2.26
CA MET A 110 2.87 14.09 -2.35
C MET A 110 2.16 14.33 -1.03
N GLU A 111 0.87 14.64 -1.08
CA GLU A 111 0.06 14.80 0.12
C GLU A 111 -0.41 13.44 0.65
N ALA A 112 -0.20 13.20 1.94
CA ALA A 112 -0.58 11.98 2.63
C ALA A 112 -1.42 12.28 3.86
N LYS A 113 -2.22 11.30 4.26
CA LYS A 113 -2.85 11.22 5.58
C LYS A 113 -2.20 10.08 6.34
N VAL A 114 -1.84 10.34 7.59
CA VAL A 114 -1.21 9.40 8.51
C VAL A 114 -1.99 9.40 9.80
N GLU A 115 -2.41 8.23 10.26
CA GLU A 115 -3.00 7.97 11.56
C GLU A 115 -2.03 7.12 12.37
N LEU A 116 -1.73 7.54 13.59
CA LEU A 116 -0.84 6.85 14.51
C LEU A 116 -1.61 5.90 15.42
N ALA A 117 -1.02 4.77 15.82
CA ALA A 117 -1.59 3.88 16.83
C ALA A 117 -1.70 4.59 18.19
N ASN A 118 -0.64 5.28 18.61
CA ASN A 118 -0.60 6.08 19.84
C ASN A 118 -0.49 7.56 19.53
N MET A 119 -1.23 8.39 20.27
CA MET A 119 -1.21 9.84 20.10
C MET A 119 0.14 10.44 20.50
N ILE A 120 0.56 11.47 19.77
CA ILE A 120 1.67 12.35 20.14
C ILE A 120 1.06 13.72 20.42
N ASP A 121 1.29 14.26 21.62
CA ASP A 121 0.77 15.56 22.07
C ASP A 121 -0.75 15.74 21.83
N GLY A 122 -1.52 14.69 22.11
CA GLY A 122 -2.98 14.69 21.92
C GLY A 122 -3.45 14.62 20.46
N ARG A 123 -2.53 14.48 19.50
CA ARG A 123 -2.82 14.37 18.08
C ARG A 123 -2.58 12.94 17.58
N LYS A 124 -3.62 12.36 16.96
CA LYS A 124 -3.56 11.02 16.33
C LYS A 124 -3.38 11.09 14.81
N ARG A 125 -3.83 12.17 14.18
CA ARG A 125 -3.96 12.29 12.72
C ARG A 125 -3.17 13.46 12.17
N PHE A 126 -2.39 13.15 11.15
CA PHE A 126 -1.53 14.09 10.43
C PHE A 126 -1.93 14.07 8.96
N ARG A 127 -1.95 15.25 8.36
CA ARG A 127 -2.22 15.44 6.94
C ARG A 127 -1.28 16.51 6.43
N GLY A 128 -0.60 16.21 5.35
CA GLY A 128 0.50 17.07 4.92
C GLY A 128 1.27 16.51 3.74
N LYS A 129 2.25 17.29 3.29
CA LYS A 129 3.14 16.90 2.19
C LYS A 129 4.29 16.06 2.75
N LEU A 130 4.53 14.89 2.18
CA LEU A 130 5.65 14.05 2.56
C LEU A 130 6.97 14.73 2.19
N GLU A 131 7.93 14.71 3.11
CA GLU A 131 9.34 14.96 2.81
C GLU A 131 10.02 13.65 2.38
N GLY A 132 9.70 12.54 3.04
CA GLY A 132 10.25 11.22 2.74
C GLY A 132 10.33 10.34 3.99
N PHE A 133 11.28 9.41 3.98
CA PHE A 133 11.58 8.53 5.12
C PHE A 133 13.00 8.81 5.63
N ASP A 134 13.14 9.00 6.94
CA ASP A 134 14.43 9.12 7.61
C ASP A 134 14.89 7.74 8.10
N VAL A 135 15.98 7.25 7.51
CA VAL A 135 16.53 5.92 7.81
C VAL A 135 17.26 5.86 9.15
N GLU A 136 17.84 6.98 9.59
CA GLU A 136 18.60 7.03 10.84
C GLU A 136 17.67 7.02 12.04
N GLU A 137 16.60 7.80 11.97
CA GLU A 137 15.60 7.94 13.04
C GLU A 137 14.44 6.93 12.92
N ASN A 138 14.33 6.22 11.79
CA ASN A 138 13.20 5.31 11.48
C ASN A 138 11.84 6.03 11.53
N GLU A 139 11.80 7.23 10.95
CA GLU A 139 10.61 8.10 10.96
C GLU A 139 10.15 8.42 9.54
N ILE A 140 8.84 8.63 9.38
CA ILE A 140 8.34 9.38 8.23
C ILE A 140 8.44 10.87 8.53
N ARG A 141 8.77 11.65 7.52
CA ARG A 141 8.87 13.11 7.61
C ARG A 141 7.76 13.77 6.82
N ILE A 142 6.95 14.62 7.46
CA ILE A 142 5.76 15.21 6.86
C ILE A 142 5.60 16.69 7.26
N PHE A 143 5.35 17.55 6.26
CA PHE A 143 5.03 18.96 6.45
C PHE A 143 3.54 19.13 6.77
N VAL A 144 3.23 19.60 7.97
CA VAL A 144 1.87 19.67 8.51
C VAL A 144 1.53 21.10 8.93
N GLU A 145 0.31 21.54 8.65
CA GLU A 145 -0.20 22.81 9.19
C GLU A 145 -0.42 22.67 10.71
N VAL A 146 0.15 23.59 11.47
CA VAL A 146 0.08 23.64 12.93
C VAL A 146 -0.44 25.02 13.34
N GLU A 147 -1.43 25.04 14.22
CA GLU A 147 -1.99 26.29 14.74
C GLU A 147 -0.91 27.14 15.40
N GLY A 148 -0.90 28.44 15.12
CA GLY A 148 0.10 29.39 15.63
C GLY A 148 1.36 29.52 14.78
N PHE A 149 1.54 28.70 13.73
CA PHE A 149 2.64 28.81 12.78
C PHE A 149 2.13 29.32 11.43
N SER A 150 2.87 30.23 10.79
CA SER A 150 2.52 30.79 9.48
C SER A 150 2.87 29.87 8.32
N GLU A 151 3.75 28.89 8.54
CA GLU A 151 4.22 27.94 7.54
C GLU A 151 4.01 26.50 8.05
N PRO A 152 3.83 25.51 7.16
CA PRO A 152 3.80 24.10 7.54
C PRO A 152 5.07 23.69 8.28
N GLN A 153 4.91 22.97 9.39
CA GLN A 153 6.01 22.49 10.20
C GLN A 153 6.40 21.07 9.79
N LEU A 154 7.70 20.78 9.73
CA LEU A 154 8.21 19.46 9.46
C LEU A 154 8.17 18.61 10.74
N ILE A 155 7.41 17.53 10.70
CA ILE A 155 7.23 16.62 11.83
C ILE A 155 7.77 15.24 11.46
N GLY A 156 8.55 14.67 12.37
CA GLY A 156 8.95 13.26 12.36
C GLY A 156 7.93 12.40 13.10
N LEU A 157 7.54 11.29 12.49
CA LEU A 157 6.61 10.33 13.08
C LEU A 157 7.24 8.93 13.02
N ASP A 158 7.45 8.30 14.17
CA ASP A 158 7.97 6.93 14.26
C ASP A 158 7.15 6.00 13.35
N PHE A 159 7.86 5.35 12.44
CA PHE A 159 7.29 4.43 11.48
C PHE A 159 6.52 3.29 12.15
N ASN A 160 7.02 2.79 13.29
CA ASN A 160 6.37 1.70 14.01
C ASN A 160 5.09 2.13 14.74
N ASN A 161 4.90 3.45 14.94
CA ASN A 161 3.69 3.98 15.54
C ASN A 161 2.62 4.36 14.50
N ILE A 162 2.86 4.14 13.20
CA ILE A 162 1.84 4.35 12.16
C ILE A 162 0.81 3.22 12.23
N GLU A 163 -0.47 3.56 12.33
CA GLU A 163 -1.60 2.62 12.23
C GLU A 163 -2.09 2.52 10.79
N GLU A 164 -2.34 3.67 10.14
CA GLU A 164 -2.73 3.74 8.74
C GLU A 164 -2.09 4.95 8.06
N ALA A 165 -1.55 4.77 6.86
CA ALA A 165 -1.11 5.87 6.00
C ALA A 165 -1.57 5.64 4.56
N ARG A 166 -1.94 6.73 3.87
CA ARG A 166 -2.34 6.70 2.46
C ARG A 166 -2.16 8.03 1.76
N LEU A 167 -2.00 7.99 0.45
CA LEU A 167 -2.02 9.20 -0.38
C LEU A 167 -3.42 9.83 -0.42
N VAL A 168 -3.43 11.16 -0.39
CA VAL A 168 -4.62 11.97 -0.60
C VAL A 168 -4.78 12.25 -2.08
N ILE A 169 -5.98 12.00 -2.61
CA ILE A 169 -6.31 12.34 -3.99
C ILE A 169 -6.42 13.85 -4.12
N THR A 170 -5.36 14.47 -4.63
CA THR A 170 -5.27 15.88 -4.98
C THR A 170 -5.20 16.05 -6.50
N ASP A 171 -5.38 17.27 -7.00
CA ASP A 171 -5.18 17.57 -8.43
C ASP A 171 -3.76 17.22 -8.90
N ALA A 172 -2.76 17.41 -8.03
CA ALA A 172 -1.39 17.00 -8.29
C ALA A 172 -1.29 15.48 -8.50
N LEU A 173 -1.95 14.67 -7.65
CA LEU A 173 -2.00 13.22 -7.80
C LEU A 173 -2.78 12.79 -9.05
N LEU A 174 -3.91 13.45 -9.36
CA LEU A 174 -4.68 13.21 -10.58
C LEU A 174 -3.85 13.46 -11.84
N ASN A 175 -3.06 14.52 -11.86
CA ASN A 175 -2.18 14.84 -12.98
C ASN A 175 -1.00 13.85 -13.09
N ALA A 176 -0.42 13.44 -11.97
CA ALA A 176 0.63 12.41 -11.94
C ALA A 176 0.11 11.06 -12.45
N GLY A 177 -1.07 10.61 -11.98
CA GLY A 177 -1.72 9.38 -12.41
C GLY A 177 -2.03 9.36 -13.91
N LYS A 178 -2.56 10.47 -14.45
CA LYS A 178 -2.79 10.63 -15.91
C LYS A 178 -1.50 10.53 -16.72
N LYS A 179 -0.39 11.09 -16.24
CA LYS A 179 0.92 10.99 -16.92
C LYS A 179 1.44 9.55 -16.91
N ALA A 180 1.35 8.86 -15.77
CA ALA A 180 1.78 7.47 -15.63
C ALA A 180 0.97 6.53 -16.54
N GLN A 181 -0.36 6.67 -16.59
CA GLN A 181 -1.21 5.89 -17.50
C GLN A 181 -0.86 6.12 -18.97
N LYS A 182 -0.64 7.38 -19.38
CA LYS A 182 -0.22 7.72 -20.76
C LYS A 182 1.16 7.15 -21.11
N ALA A 183 2.10 7.13 -20.16
CA ALA A 183 3.42 6.55 -20.38
C ALA A 183 3.33 5.02 -20.60
N ARG A 184 2.52 4.32 -19.80
CA ARG A 184 2.29 2.87 -19.97
C ARG A 184 1.61 2.53 -21.28
N ALA A 185 0.58 3.28 -21.67
CA ALA A 185 -0.09 3.08 -22.95
C ALA A 185 0.86 3.26 -24.16
N LYS A 186 1.88 4.11 -24.05
CA LYS A 186 2.90 4.28 -25.10
C LYS A 186 3.93 3.16 -25.14
N ASN A 187 4.27 2.55 -24.01
CA ASN A 187 5.22 1.44 -23.98
C ASN A 187 4.60 0.16 -24.54
N ASN A 188 3.35 -0.17 -24.16
CA ASN A 188 2.65 -1.34 -24.70
C ASN A 188 2.44 -1.31 -26.22
N VAL A 189 2.40 -0.12 -26.84
CA VAL A 189 2.28 0.01 -28.31
C VAL A 189 3.62 -0.25 -29.00
N LYS A 190 4.75 0.13 -28.40
CA LYS A 190 6.08 -0.07 -29.00
C LYS A 190 6.53 -1.53 -28.98
N ASP A 191 6.18 -2.28 -27.94
CA ASP A 191 6.50 -3.70 -27.84
C ASP A 191 5.66 -4.57 -28.80
N GLY A 192 4.59 -4.00 -29.37
CA GLY A 192 3.74 -4.66 -30.38
C GLY A 192 4.17 -4.43 -31.84
N GLU A 193 5.12 -3.53 -32.12
CA GLU A 193 5.53 -3.15 -33.49
C GLU A 193 6.88 -3.78 -33.93
N THR A 194 7.47 -4.69 -33.16
CA THR A 194 8.79 -5.30 -33.50
C THR A 194 8.76 -6.73 -34.02
N ASN A 195 7.60 -7.25 -34.44
CA ASN A 195 7.51 -8.51 -35.17
C ASN A 195 6.99 -8.28 -36.60
N ASP A 196 7.89 -7.85 -37.49
CA ASP A 196 7.85 -8.18 -38.93
C ASP A 196 9.27 -8.12 -39.52
#